data_AF-A0A2N5KEN9-F1
#
_entry.id   AF-A0A2N5KEN9-F1
#
_cell.length_a   1.000
_cell.length_b   1.000
_cell.length_c   1.000
_cell.angle_alpha   90.00
_cell.angle_beta   90.00
_cell.angle_gamma   90.00
#
_symmetry.space_group_name_H-M   'P 1'
#
loop_
_entity.id
_entity.type
_entity.pdbx_description
1 polymer ?
#
loop_
_entity_poly.entity_id
_entity_poly.type
_entity_poly.pdbx_seq_one_letter_code
_entity_poly.pdbx_strand_id
1 'polypeptide(L)'
;MFGHNASKRVRVGVHCTFVEPAAETLADTSGTVAEVWPRFRSGDYLVTLEYAQPVKRGKELIRHIEAFVSELRCGSPEPYS
;
A
#
# COMPACT_ATOMS: atom_id res chain seq x y z
N MET A 1 5.76 26.16 8.86
CA MET A 1 4.83 25.01 8.82
C MET A 1 5.65 23.76 8.51
N PHE A 2 6.09 23.04 9.55
CA PHE A 2 6.82 21.78 9.37
C PHE A 2 5.80 20.68 9.19
N GLY A 3 5.56 20.27 7.94
CA GLY A 3 4.74 19.11 7.64
C GLY A 3 5.38 17.90 8.32
N HIS A 4 4.65 17.27 9.24
CA HIS A 4 4.97 15.97 9.80
C HIS A 4 5.11 14.96 8.66
N ASN A 5 6.30 14.84 8.09
CA ASN A 5 6.68 13.69 7.29
C ASN A 5 7.01 12.57 8.26
N ALA A 6 5.97 12.11 8.98
CA ALA A 6 6.01 10.83 9.67
C ALA A 6 6.37 9.85 8.57
N SER A 7 7.61 9.37 8.59
CA SER A 7 8.02 8.20 7.83
C SER A 7 7.11 7.08 8.34
N LYS A 8 5.94 6.93 7.72
CA LYS A 8 4.97 5.89 8.03
C LYS A 8 5.71 4.61 7.72
N ARG A 9 6.34 4.03 8.75
CA ARG A 9 6.90 2.68 8.67
C ARG A 9 5.69 1.78 8.50
N VAL A 10 5.36 1.51 7.25
CA VAL A 10 4.39 0.50 6.89
C VAL A 10 4.92 -0.84 7.40
N ARG A 11 4.01 -1.68 7.88
CA ARG A 11 4.34 -3.00 8.42
C ARG A 11 3.54 -4.05 7.65
N VAL A 12 4.08 -5.26 7.61
CA VAL A 12 3.32 -6.43 7.15
C VAL A 12 2.06 -6.57 8.02
N GLY A 13 0.95 -6.93 7.38
CA GLY A 13 -0.37 -7.07 8.00
C GLY A 13 -1.19 -5.78 8.07
N VAL A 14 -0.66 -4.63 7.63
CA VAL A 14 -1.42 -3.37 7.59
C VAL A 14 -2.32 -3.33 6.37
N HIS A 15 -3.58 -2.95 6.57
CA HIS A 15 -4.51 -2.67 5.48
C HIS A 15 -4.22 -1.31 4.85
N CYS A 16 -4.08 -1.31 3.53
CA CYS A 16 -3.81 -0.13 2.73
C CYS A 16 -4.75 -0.07 1.53
N THR A 17 -5.13 1.14 1.15
CA THR A 17 -5.94 1.41 -0.03
C THR A 17 -5.16 2.35 -0.95
N PHE A 18 -5.27 2.18 -2.27
CA PHE A 18 -4.63 3.07 -3.23
C PHE A 18 -5.24 4.49 -3.19
N VAL A 19 -4.39 5.51 -3.30
CA VAL A 19 -4.83 6.92 -3.45
C VAL A 19 -4.94 7.30 -4.93
N GLU A 20 -5.93 8.10 -5.28
CA GLU A 20 -6.08 8.67 -6.63
C GLU A 20 -4.93 9.65 -6.94
N PRO A 21 -4.43 9.76 -8.19
CA PRO A 21 -4.91 9.13 -9.44
C PRO A 21 -4.15 7.86 -9.86
N ALA A 22 -3.24 7.32 -9.03
CA ALA A 22 -2.54 6.06 -9.34
C ALA A 22 -3.50 4.85 -9.54
N ALA A 23 -4.77 5.07 -9.23
CA ALA A 23 -5.75 4.08 -8.88
C ALA A 23 -7.02 4.12 -9.75
N GLU A 24 -7.14 4.80 -10.90
CA GLU A 24 -8.45 4.75 -11.63
C GLU A 24 -8.98 3.31 -11.87
N THR A 25 -8.09 2.32 -11.99
CA THR A 25 -8.47 0.88 -12.09
C THR A 25 -8.50 0.13 -10.76
N LEU A 26 -7.86 0.63 -9.69
CA LEU A 26 -7.68 -0.06 -8.41
C LEU A 26 -8.08 0.80 -7.18
N ALA A 27 -8.71 1.94 -7.43
CA ALA A 27 -9.21 2.88 -6.43
C ALA A 27 -10.25 2.14 -5.61
N ASP A 28 -10.24 2.38 -4.32
CA ASP A 28 -11.10 1.70 -3.35
C ASP A 28 -10.78 0.20 -3.12
N THR A 29 -9.86 -0.39 -3.89
CA THR A 29 -9.40 -1.76 -3.63
C THR A 29 -8.42 -1.74 -2.46
N SER A 30 -8.82 -2.36 -1.36
CA SER A 30 -7.97 -2.56 -0.20
C SER A 30 -7.13 -3.83 -0.34
N GLY A 31 -5.85 -3.72 -0.01
CA GLY A 31 -4.93 -4.84 0.11
C GLY A 31 -4.25 -4.84 1.47
N THR A 32 -3.73 -5.99 1.86
CA THR A 32 -2.93 -6.15 3.07
C THR A 32 -1.46 -6.16 2.68
N VAL A 33 -0.62 -5.41 3.39
CA VAL A 33 0.83 -5.44 3.13
C VAL A 33 1.35 -6.83 3.48
N ALA A 34 1.78 -7.58 2.47
CA ALA A 34 2.40 -8.89 2.61
C ALA A 34 3.91 -8.76 2.82
N GLU A 35 4.55 -7.83 2.10
CA GLU A 35 6.00 -7.62 2.14
C GLU A 35 6.36 -6.14 2.08
N VAL A 36 7.45 -5.77 2.76
CA VAL A 36 8.00 -4.41 2.76
C VAL A 36 9.43 -4.47 2.24
N TRP A 37 9.67 -3.80 1.12
CA TRP A 37 10.98 -3.77 0.48
C TRP A 37 11.87 -2.68 1.09
N PRO A 38 13.20 -2.84 1.04
CA PRO A 38 14.12 -1.84 1.51
C PRO A 38 13.92 -0.50 0.79
N ARG A 39 14.14 0.59 1.52
CA ARG A 39 13.95 1.96 1.03
C ARG A 39 14.78 2.22 -0.21
N PHE A 40 14.15 2.73 -1.27
CA PHE A 40 14.87 3.20 -2.44
C PHE A 40 15.68 4.45 -2.10
N ARG A 41 16.74 4.75 -2.87
CA ARG A 41 17.54 5.97 -2.67
C ARG A 41 16.71 7.26 -2.76
N SER A 42 15.57 7.22 -3.44
CA SER A 42 14.60 8.31 -3.55
C SER A 42 13.87 8.62 -2.24
N GLY A 43 13.99 7.77 -1.22
CA GLY A 43 13.34 7.95 0.07
C GLY A 43 11.95 7.33 0.19
N ASP A 44 11.45 6.67 -0.85
CA ASP A 44 10.19 5.93 -0.83
C ASP A 44 10.39 4.43 -0.51
N TYR A 45 9.32 3.76 -0.09
CA TYR A 45 9.30 2.33 0.19
C TYR A 45 8.38 1.65 -0.81
N LEU A 46 8.81 0.52 -1.34
CA LEU A 46 7.94 -0.36 -2.12
C LEU A 46 7.34 -1.39 -1.18
N VAL A 47 6.06 -1.70 -1.35
CA VAL A 47 5.38 -2.77 -0.63
C VAL A 47 4.67 -3.68 -1.61
N THR A 48 4.60 -4.96 -1.24
CA THR A 48 3.70 -5.91 -1.89
C THR A 48 2.39 -5.93 -1.12
N LEU A 49 1.29 -5.58 -1.78
CA LEU A 49 -0.06 -5.75 -1.27
C LEU A 49 -0.62 -7.09 -1.75
N GLU A 50 -1.20 -7.84 -0.83
CA GLU A 50 -1.99 -9.04 -1.10
C GLU A 50 -3.48 -8.72 -0.95
N TYR A 51 -4.26 -9.12 -1.96
CA TYR A 51 -5.70 -8.98 -1.96
C TYR A 51 -6.36 -10.26 -1.43
N ALA A 52 -7.37 -10.11 -0.57
CA ALA A 52 -8.15 -11.24 -0.05
C ALA A 52 -8.89 -12.00 -1.17
N GLN A 53 -9.23 -11.30 -2.25
CA GLN A 53 -9.81 -11.87 -3.47
C GLN A 53 -9.02 -11.37 -4.68
N PRO A 54 -8.86 -12.18 -5.74
CA PRO A 54 -8.16 -11.75 -6.94
C PRO A 54 -8.86 -10.55 -7.58
N VAL A 55 -8.09 -9.50 -7.84
CA VAL A 55 -8.58 -8.24 -8.42
C VAL A 55 -8.33 -8.26 -9.92
N LYS A 56 -9.33 -7.83 -10.69
CA LYS A 56 -9.21 -7.76 -12.15
C LYS A 56 -8.46 -6.49 -12.55
N ARG A 57 -7.28 -6.66 -13.14
CA ARG A 57 -6.49 -5.57 -13.71
C ARG A 57 -6.39 -5.78 -15.22
N GLY A 58 -7.21 -5.03 -15.98
CA GLY A 58 -7.33 -5.24 -17.42
C GLY A 58 -7.88 -6.64 -17.75
N LYS A 59 -7.04 -7.51 -18.32
CA LYS A 59 -7.39 -8.91 -18.68
C LYS A 59 -6.88 -9.94 -17.67
N GLU A 60 -6.13 -9.52 -16.66
CA GLU A 60 -5.49 -10.41 -15.69
C GLU A 60 -6.21 -10.35 -14.34
N LEU A 61 -6.14 -11.46 -13.60
CA LEU A 61 -6.58 -11.55 -12.21
C LEU A 61 -5.34 -11.63 -11.33
N ILE A 62 -5.10 -10.58 -10.56
CA ILE A 62 -3.92 -10.48 -9.70
C ILE A 62 -4.31 -10.66 -8.24
N ARG A 63 -3.47 -11.35 -7.47
CA ARG A 63 -3.59 -11.45 -6.01
C ARG A 63 -2.57 -10.60 -5.28
N HIS A 64 -1.50 -10.22 -5.97
CA HIS A 64 -0.41 -9.42 -5.44
C HIS A 64 -0.15 -8.24 -6.37
N ILE A 65 0.18 -7.10 -5.78
CA ILE A 65 0.66 -5.93 -6.52
C ILE A 65 1.76 -5.23 -5.74
N GLU A 66 2.74 -4.72 -6.44
CA GLU A 66 3.77 -3.85 -5.87
C GLU A 66 3.33 -2.39 -6.02
N ALA A 67 3.40 -1.64 -4.93
CA ALA A 67 3.00 -0.23 -4.90
C ALA A 67 3.93 0.58 -4.01
N PHE A 68 4.13 1.85 -4.35
CA PHE A 68 4.89 2.75 -3.48
C PHE A 68 4.02 3.16 -2.29
N VAL A 69 4.62 3.27 -1.10
CA VAL A 69 3.88 3.68 0.11
C VAL A 69 3.28 5.08 -0.05
N SER A 70 3.91 5.96 -0.82
CA SER A 70 3.35 7.28 -1.15
C SER A 70 2.06 7.22 -1.99
N GLU A 71 1.80 6.09 -2.67
CA GLU A 71 0.56 5.85 -3.43
C GLU A 71 -0.52 5.17 -2.57
N LEU A 72 -0.26 4.94 -1.29
CA LEU A 72 -1.11 4.17 -0.41
C LEU A 72 -1.56 4.96 0.81
N ARG A 73 -2.85 4.84 1.11
CA ARG A 73 -3.44 5.25 2.38
C ARG A 73 -3.56 4.03 3.28
N CYS A 74 -2.52 3.80 4.09
CA CYS A 74 -2.54 2.74 5.09
C CYS A 74 -3.19 3.19 6.40
N GLY A 75 -4.04 2.33 6.96
CA GLY A 75 -4.55 2.47 8.32
C GLY A 75 -3.42 2.41 9.34
N SER A 76 -3.57 3.07 10.49
CA SER A 76 -2.66 2.81 11.61
C SER A 76 -2.92 1.39 12.10
N PRO A 77 -1.90 0.58 12.41
CA PRO A 77 -2.13 -0.63 13.17
C PRO A 77 -2.78 -0.19 14.49
N GLU A 78 -3.99 -0.67 14.79
CA GLU A 78 -4.56 -0.47 16.11
C GLU A 78 -3.52 -0.91 17.14
N PRO A 79 -3.16 -0.06 18.12
CA PRO A 79 -2.31 -0.52 19.19
C PRO A 79 -3.07 -1.65 19.89
N TYR A 80 -2.47 -2.84 19.90
CA TYR A 80 -2.95 -3.99 20.66
C TYR A 80 -3.39 -3.52 22.05
N SER A 81 -4.67 -3.74 22.38
CA SER A 81 -5.23 -3.55 23.72
C SER A 81 -4.68 -4.56 24.71
#